data_AF-A0A7J4I3V3-F1
#
_entry.id   AF-A0A7J4I3V3-F1
#
_cell.length_a   1.000
_cell.length_b   1.000
_cell.length_c   1.000
_cell.angle_alpha   90.00
_cell.angle_beta   90.00
_cell.angle_gamma   90.00
#
_symmetry.space_group_name_H-M   'P 1'
#
loop_
_entity.id
_entity.type
_entity.pdbx_description
1 polymer ?
#
loop_
_entity_poly.entity_id
_entity_poly.type
_entity_poly.pdbx_seq_one_letter_code
_entity_poly.pdbx_strand_id
1 'polypeptide(L)'
;MVKAKMIYDPVVDSLFVYKEGSKIYGNISLGEIIVGFDKSLNVVSVEILNPDMLFNIPKKMLESAVSASLRWQGRKSLILIYIDLVFGNKEEMTIPITLPVEKALAVR
;
A
#
# COMPACT_ATOMS: atom_id res chain seq x y z
N MET A 1 -12.71 -1.31 8.13
CA MET A 1 -11.25 -1.07 8.18
C MET A 1 -10.59 -2.40 8.51
N VAL A 2 -9.62 -2.86 7.72
CA VAL A 2 -8.94 -4.14 8.00
C VAL A 2 -7.55 -3.81 8.52
N LYS A 3 -7.22 -4.33 9.71
CA LYS A 3 -5.90 -4.17 10.33
C LYS A 3 -4.85 -4.80 9.40
N ALA A 4 -3.82 -4.03 9.06
CA ALA A 4 -2.70 -4.49 8.25
C ALA A 4 -1.43 -4.51 9.11
N LYS A 5 -0.46 -5.34 8.70
CA LYS A 5 0.92 -5.25 9.15
C LYS A 5 1.69 -4.36 8.19
N MET A 6 2.77 -3.76 8.69
CA MET A 6 3.71 -3.01 7.87
C MET A 6 5.14 -3.41 8.19
N ILE A 7 6.00 -3.30 7.20
CA ILE A 7 7.44 -3.42 7.31
C ILE A 7 8.01 -2.24 6.52
N TYR A 8 8.85 -1.43 7.16
CA TYR A 8 9.65 -0.43 6.47
C TYR A 8 11.11 -0.85 6.55
N ASP A 9 11.77 -0.93 5.38
CA ASP A 9 13.20 -1.17 5.28
C ASP A 9 13.89 0.14 4.83
N PRO A 10 14.62 0.83 5.72
CA PRO A 10 15.29 2.09 5.39
C PRO A 10 16.51 1.92 4.47
N VAL A 11 17.06 0.70 4.34
CA VAL A 11 18.26 0.43 3.53
C VAL A 11 17.90 0.44 2.05
N VAL A 12 16.81 -0.25 1.69
CA VAL A 12 16.30 -0.29 0.31
C VAL A 12 15.13 0.67 0.07
N ASP A 13 14.73 1.39 1.12
CA ASP A 13 13.64 2.36 1.10
C ASP A 13 12.32 1.76 0.57
N SER A 14 11.91 0.66 1.19
CA SER A 14 10.68 -0.04 0.83
C SER A 14 9.71 -0.03 2.01
N LEU A 15 8.49 0.46 1.75
CA LEU A 15 7.37 0.34 2.65
C LEU A 15 6.41 -0.74 2.13
N PHE A 16 6.33 -1.86 2.85
CA PHE A 16 5.41 -2.94 2.56
C PHE A 16 4.28 -3.01 3.59
N VAL A 17 3.04 -2.86 3.13
CA VAL A 17 1.83 -2.96 3.94
C VAL A 17 0.97 -4.12 3.46
N TYR A 18 0.57 -5.02 4.35
CA TYR A 18 -0.13 -6.25 3.97
C TYR A 18 -1.13 -6.73 5.02
N LYS A 19 -2.18 -7.40 4.55
CA LYS A 19 -3.16 -8.06 5.42
C LYS A 19 -2.59 -9.40 5.90
N GLU A 20 -2.46 -9.55 7.20
CA GLU A 20 -1.97 -10.80 7.80
C GLU A 20 -2.87 -11.99 7.44
N GLY A 21 -2.25 -13.15 7.16
CA GLY A 21 -2.96 -14.36 6.75
C GLY A 21 -3.51 -14.34 5.32
N SER A 22 -3.39 -13.23 4.60
CA SER A 22 -3.78 -13.15 3.19
C SER A 22 -2.66 -13.66 2.28
N LYS A 23 -3.03 -14.36 1.21
CA LYS A 23 -2.08 -14.83 0.18
C LYS A 23 -2.22 -13.97 -1.07
N ILE A 24 -1.09 -13.50 -1.60
CA ILE A 24 -1.02 -12.77 -2.88
C ILE A 24 -1.09 -13.79 -4.01
N TYR A 25 -2.00 -13.59 -4.95
CA TYR A 25 -2.19 -14.43 -6.14
C TYR A 25 -1.81 -13.71 -7.44
N GLY A 26 -1.89 -12.38 -7.45
CA GLY A 26 -1.45 -11.54 -8.55
C GLY A 26 -1.05 -10.17 -8.04
N ASN A 27 -0.31 -9.42 -8.84
CA ASN A 27 0.05 -8.04 -8.53
C ASN A 27 -0.06 -7.16 -9.77
N ILE A 28 -0.19 -5.86 -9.52
CA ILE A 28 -0.09 -4.81 -10.53
C ILE A 28 0.97 -3.83 -10.06
N SER A 29 1.91 -3.52 -10.95
CA SER A 29 2.95 -2.51 -10.70
C SER A 29 2.62 -1.23 -11.47
N LEU A 30 2.65 -0.10 -10.77
CA LEU A 30 2.51 1.24 -11.34
C LEU A 30 3.70 2.08 -10.85
N GLY A 31 4.76 2.12 -11.66
CA GLY A 31 6.01 2.75 -11.25
C GLY A 31 6.56 2.09 -9.99
N GLU A 32 6.72 2.88 -8.93
CA GLU A 32 7.26 2.46 -7.63
C GLU A 32 6.21 1.87 -6.68
N ILE A 33 4.97 1.71 -7.14
CA ILE A 33 3.88 1.15 -6.34
C ILE A 33 3.51 -0.23 -6.88
N ILE A 34 3.56 -1.25 -6.03
CA ILE A 34 3.18 -2.62 -6.36
C ILE A 34 1.98 -3.01 -5.49
N VAL A 35 0.87 -3.37 -6.11
CA VAL A 35 -0.37 -3.72 -5.40
C VAL A 35 -0.65 -5.19 -5.58
N GLY A 36 -0.75 -5.93 -4.47
CA GLY A 36 -1.02 -7.35 -4.46
C GLY A 36 -2.49 -7.67 -4.18
N PHE A 37 -3.02 -8.64 -4.93
CA PHE A 37 -4.41 -9.07 -4.91
C PHE A 37 -4.56 -10.53 -4.49
N ASP A 38 -5.66 -10.86 -3.81
CA ASP A 38 -6.06 -12.24 -3.56
C ASP A 38 -6.83 -12.86 -4.77
N LYS A 39 -7.26 -14.13 -4.64
CA LYS A 39 -8.07 -14.81 -5.67
C LYS A 39 -9.38 -14.11 -6.01
N SER A 40 -9.91 -13.34 -5.06
CA SER A 40 -11.17 -12.62 -5.19
C SER A 40 -10.95 -11.18 -5.67
N LEU A 41 -9.72 -10.84 -6.10
CA LEU A 41 -9.31 -9.51 -6.54
C LEU A 41 -9.44 -8.43 -5.45
N ASN A 42 -9.43 -8.82 -4.18
CA ASN A 42 -9.30 -7.84 -3.09
C ASN A 42 -7.85 -7.39 -2.99
N VAL A 43 -7.64 -6.10 -2.72
CA VAL A 43 -6.31 -5.61 -2.35
C VAL A 43 -5.93 -6.18 -0.99
N VAL A 44 -4.83 -6.92 -0.95
CA VAL A 44 -4.29 -7.56 0.26
C VAL A 44 -2.90 -7.10 0.62
N SER A 45 -2.19 -6.42 -0.30
CA SER A 45 -0.92 -5.78 0.01
C SER A 45 -0.65 -4.59 -0.90
N VAL A 46 0.18 -3.68 -0.42
CA VAL A 46 0.77 -2.60 -1.20
C VAL A 46 2.24 -2.49 -0.78
N GLU A 47 3.13 -2.50 -1.75
CA GLU A 47 4.53 -2.13 -1.58
C GLU A 47 4.75 -0.77 -2.27
N ILE A 48 5.46 0.12 -1.59
CA ILE A 48 5.89 1.40 -2.11
C ILE A 48 7.41 1.43 -2.02
N LEU A 49 8.07 1.54 -3.17
CA LEU A 49 9.49 1.83 -3.27
C LEU A 49 9.71 3.34 -3.19
N ASN A 50 10.80 3.76 -2.55
CA ASN A 50 11.17 5.16 -2.30
C ASN A 50 9.99 6.02 -1.78
N PRO A 51 9.26 5.57 -0.73
CA PRO A 51 8.11 6.30 -0.19
C PRO A 51 8.47 7.70 0.30
N ASP A 52 9.72 7.93 0.69
CA ASP A 52 10.22 9.23 1.11
C ASP A 52 10.26 10.24 -0.05
N MET A 53 10.65 9.81 -1.25
CA MET A 53 10.68 10.62 -2.45
C MET A 53 9.28 10.74 -3.05
N LEU A 54 8.54 9.64 -3.12
CA LEU A 54 7.24 9.58 -3.79
C LEU A 54 6.17 10.39 -3.06
N PHE A 55 6.21 10.40 -1.72
CA PHE A 55 5.21 11.06 -0.88
C PHE A 55 5.79 12.16 0.01
N ASN A 56 7.08 12.49 -0.13
CA ASN A 56 7.78 13.48 0.69
C ASN A 56 7.69 13.18 2.21
N ILE A 57 7.77 11.89 2.58
CA ILE A 57 7.66 11.43 3.97
C ILE A 57 9.07 11.15 4.50
N PRO A 58 9.54 11.80 5.58
CA PRO A 58 10.88 11.54 6.10
C PRO A 58 11.06 10.06 6.50
N LYS A 59 12.19 9.44 6.12
CA LYS A 59 12.51 8.03 6.49
C LYS A 59 12.34 7.75 7.98
N LYS A 60 12.82 8.67 8.84
CA LYS A 60 12.67 8.60 10.29
C LYS A 60 11.21 8.55 10.76
N MET A 61 10.30 9.20 10.02
CA MET A 61 8.87 9.15 10.30
C MET A 61 8.32 7.77 9.93
N LEU A 62 8.70 7.22 8.78
CA LEU A 62 8.32 5.85 8.37
C LEU A 62 8.83 4.78 9.35
N GLU A 63 10.05 4.93 9.87
CA GLU A 63 10.61 4.06 10.92
C GLU A 63 9.81 4.11 12.23
N SER A 64 9.17 5.25 12.52
CA SER A 64 8.36 5.42 13.72
C SER A 64 6.91 4.92 13.58
N ALA A 65 6.55 4.40 12.41
CA ALA A 65 5.21 3.91 12.16
C ALA A 65 4.93 2.62 12.95
N VAL A 66 3.86 2.64 13.76
CA VAL A 66 3.53 1.55 14.69
C VAL A 66 2.34 0.72 14.22
N SER A 67 1.51 1.25 13.33
CA SER A 67 0.42 0.49 12.74
C SER A 67 0.05 1.00 11.36
N ALA A 68 -0.53 0.10 10.57
CA ALA A 68 -1.07 0.43 9.26
C ALA A 68 -2.45 -0.20 9.06
N SER A 69 -3.25 0.43 8.21
CA SER A 69 -4.51 -0.10 7.74
C SER A 69 -4.64 0.08 6.24
N LEU A 70 -5.29 -0.90 5.60
CA LEU A 70 -5.57 -0.87 4.16
C LEU A 70 -7.07 -0.79 3.94
N ARG A 71 -7.49 0.22 3.19
CA ARG A 71 -8.85 0.37 2.68
C ARG A 71 -8.79 0.57 1.19
N TRP A 72 -9.74 0.00 0.45
CA TRP A 72 -9.78 0.19 -0.98
C TRP A 72 -11.22 0.24 -1.47
N GLN A 73 -11.43 0.86 -2.62
CA GLN A 73 -12.72 0.96 -3.28
C GLN A 73 -12.54 0.83 -4.79
N GLY A 74 -13.21 -0.16 -5.38
CA GLY A 74 -13.34 -0.29 -6.83
C GLY A 74 -14.44 0.62 -7.39
N ARG A 75 -14.14 1.29 -8.50
CA ARG A 75 -15.08 1.99 -9.39
C ARG A 75 -14.91 1.45 -10.80
N LYS A 76 -15.84 1.76 -11.71
CA LYS A 76 -15.82 1.24 -13.09
C LYS A 76 -14.49 1.44 -13.82
N SER A 77 -13.79 2.54 -13.57
CA SER A 77 -12.55 2.91 -14.27
C SER A 77 -11.32 3.01 -13.35
N LEU A 78 -11.49 2.95 -12.02
CA LEU A 78 -10.44 3.26 -11.06
C LEU A 78 -10.53 2.34 -9.83
N ILE A 79 -9.39 1.96 -9.28
CA ILE A 79 -9.26 1.40 -7.93
C ILE A 79 -8.60 2.48 -7.07
N LEU A 80 -9.29 2.88 -6.01
CA LEU A 80 -8.74 3.78 -4.99
C LEU A 80 -8.26 2.94 -3.82
N ILE A 81 -7.03 3.16 -3.40
CA ILE A 81 -6.41 2.48 -2.26
C ILE A 81 -5.94 3.54 -1.28
N TYR A 82 -6.21 3.31 0.00
CA TYR A 82 -5.82 4.16 1.09
C TYR A 82 -4.99 3.33 2.06
N ILE A 83 -3.77 3.80 2.29
CA ILE A 83 -2.90 3.28 3.34
C ILE A 83 -2.96 4.30 4.47
N ASP A 84 -3.55 3.90 5.60
CA ASP A 84 -3.56 4.72 6.80
C ASP A 84 -2.41 4.26 7.70
N LEU A 85 -1.50 5.16 8.04
CA LEU A 85 -0.36 4.95 8.93
C LEU A 85 -0.59 5.68 10.25
N VAL A 86 -0.22 5.04 11.35
CA VAL A 86 -0.17 5.65 12.69
C VAL A 86 1.26 5.60 13.19
N PHE A 87 1.79 6.73 13.65
CA PHE A 87 3.15 6.87 14.13
C PHE A 87 3.24 6.79 15.65
N GLY A 88 4.44 6.59 16.19
CA GLY A 88 4.69 6.45 17.63
C GLY A 88 4.23 7.66 18.47
N ASN A 89 4.19 8.85 17.86
CA ASN A 89 3.67 10.09 18.46
C ASN A 89 2.13 10.22 18.36
N LYS A 90 1.44 9.20 17.83
CA LYS A 90 -0.01 9.17 17.54
C LYS A 90 -0.47 10.09 16.41
N GLU A 91 0.45 10.65 15.62
CA GLU A 91 0.07 11.28 14.36
C GLU A 91 -0.43 10.22 13.37
N GLU A 92 -1.33 10.64 12.49
CA GLU A 92 -1.92 9.80 11.46
C GLU A 92 -1.63 10.39 10.07
N MET A 93 -1.37 9.53 9.10
CA MET A 93 -1.18 9.92 7.71
C MET A 93 -1.90 8.93 6.81
N THR A 94 -2.62 9.46 5.82
CA THR A 94 -3.24 8.64 4.77
C THR A 94 -2.52 8.88 3.46
N ILE A 95 -2.04 7.79 2.85
CA ILE A 95 -1.44 7.78 1.52
C ILE A 95 -2.51 7.29 0.52
N PRO A 96 -3.04 8.18 -0.35
CA PRO A 96 -3.98 7.79 -1.38
C PRO A 96 -3.24 7.31 -2.64
N ILE A 97 -3.63 6.15 -3.16
CA ILE A 97 -3.12 5.57 -4.40
C ILE A 97 -4.30 5.35 -5.34
N THR A 98 -4.16 5.81 -6.59
CA THR A 98 -5.17 5.64 -7.63
C THR A 98 -4.61 4.76 -8.74
N LEU A 99 -5.24 3.61 -8.98
CA LEU A 99 -4.91 2.72 -10.09
C LEU A 99 -5.99 2.78 -11.18
N PRO A 100 -5.66 3.05 -12.44
CA PRO A 100 -6.61 2.90 -13.54
C PRO A 100 -6.91 1.42 -13.82
N VAL A 101 -8.20 1.06 -13.95
CA VAL A 101 -8.66 -0.32 -14.15
C VAL A 101 -8.17 -0.92 -15.47
N GLU A 102 -7.97 -0.09 -16.50
CA GLU A 102 -7.43 -0.55 -17.80
C GLU A 102 -6.03 -1.19 -17.64
N LYS A 103 -5.21 -0.65 -16.74
CA LYS A 103 -3.90 -1.24 -16.42
C LYS A 103 -4.01 -2.45 -15.50
N ALA A 104 -5.11 -2.58 -14.76
CA ALA A 104 -5.35 -3.72 -13.88
C ALA A 104 -5.83 -4.97 -14.61
N LEU A 105 -6.51 -4.80 -15.74
CA LEU A 105 -7.07 -5.89 -16.56
C LEU A 105 -6.16 -6.31 -17.72
N ALA A 106 -5.08 -5.58 -17.99
CA ALA A 106 -4.13 -5.89 -19.07
C ALA A 106 -3.21 -7.10 -18.78
N VAL A 107 -3.30 -7.67 -17.57
CA VAL A 107 -2.66 -8.96 -17.23
C VAL A 107 -3.70 -10.07 -17.45
N ARG A 108 -3.89 -10.48 -18.70
CA ARG A 108 -4.66 -11.67 -19.09
C ARG A 108 -3.90 -12.46 -20.14
#